data_AF-A0A9D7QHF6-F1
#
_entry.id   AF-A0A9D7QHF6-F1
#
_cell.length_a   1.000
_cell.length_b   1.000
_cell.length_c   1.000
_cell.angle_alpha   90.00
_cell.angle_beta   90.00
_cell.angle_gamma   90.00
#
_symmetry.space_group_name_H-M   'P 1'
#
loop_
_entity.id
_entity.type
_entity.pdbx_description
1 polymer ?
#
loop_
_entity_poly.entity_id
_entity_poly.type
_entity_poly.pdbx_seq_one_letter_code
_entity_poly.pdbx_strand_id
1 'polypeptide(L)'
;MPRVPTADDLLTAVDRVEALAREGKVPGLVMARLRRVTETVRQTVPRLDRVGQSSLQGYSVMATATDYLPEAIGGYLRLPRQWADTRPVDRGKTSLMILVDQLDLLGATMDKVFDAINRADAEALVVHGRFLQEKFGHASTGGQLAIGGEVPLTPMPTGQLASPAAAGTASTAGPVAAVGSASEPDIRLQPPLGR
;
A
#
# COMPACT_ATOMS: atom_id res chain seq x y z
N MET A 1 -22.43 0.66 -1.98
CA MET A 1 -21.11 1.22 -1.62
C MET A 1 -20.23 1.18 -2.86
N PRO A 2 -19.42 2.20 -3.16
CA PRO A 2 -18.47 2.10 -4.27
C PRO A 2 -17.51 0.93 -4.00
N ARG A 3 -17.36 0.06 -4.99
CA ARG A 3 -16.43 -1.08 -4.95
C ARG A 3 -15.00 -0.53 -4.92
N VAL A 4 -14.13 -1.10 -4.09
CA VAL A 4 -12.70 -0.78 -4.13
C VAL A 4 -12.16 -1.17 -5.51
N PRO A 5 -11.53 -0.25 -6.27
CA PRO A 5 -10.96 -0.55 -7.57
C PRO A 5 -9.95 -1.69 -7.47
N THR A 6 -10.10 -2.71 -8.32
CA THR A 6 -9.16 -3.82 -8.39
C THR A 6 -7.90 -3.45 -9.17
N ALA A 7 -6.85 -4.27 -9.07
CA ALA A 7 -5.62 -4.08 -9.84
C ALA A 7 -5.89 -3.95 -11.36
N ASP A 8 -6.82 -4.74 -11.89
CA ASP A 8 -7.23 -4.71 -13.30
C ASP A 8 -7.93 -3.39 -13.66
N ASP A 9 -8.76 -2.86 -12.76
CA ASP A 9 -9.41 -1.56 -12.92
C ASP A 9 -8.38 -0.43 -12.99
N LEU A 10 -7.31 -0.50 -12.18
CA LEU A 10 -6.23 0.50 -12.20
C LEU A 10 -5.44 0.47 -13.50
N LEU A 11 -5.12 -0.72 -14.01
CA LEU A 11 -4.44 -0.87 -15.30
C LEU A 11 -5.32 -0.32 -16.43
N THR A 12 -6.61 -0.68 -16.44
CA THR A 12 -7.60 -0.19 -17.39
C THR A 12 -7.76 1.34 -17.32
N ALA A 13 -7.74 1.92 -16.12
CA ALA A 13 -7.82 3.37 -15.94
C ALA A 13 -6.60 4.07 -16.56
N VAL A 14 -5.40 3.54 -16.31
CA VAL A 14 -4.15 4.06 -16.87
C VAL A 14 -4.13 3.96 -18.40
N ASP A 15 -4.59 2.83 -18.96
CA ASP A 15 -4.76 2.63 -20.41
C ASP A 15 -5.74 3.65 -21.02
N ARG A 16 -6.85 3.93 -20.33
CA ARG A 16 -7.82 4.94 -20.76
C ARG A 16 -7.22 6.34 -20.79
N VAL A 17 -6.41 6.72 -19.80
CA VAL A 17 -5.75 8.02 -19.79
C VAL A 17 -4.78 8.15 -20.95
N GLU A 18 -3.99 7.11 -21.25
CA GLU A 18 -3.10 7.13 -22.42
C GLU A 18 -3.85 7.23 -23.74
N ALA A 19 -4.99 6.55 -23.87
CA ALA A 19 -5.87 6.66 -25.04
C ALA A 19 -6.41 8.08 -25.21
N LEU A 20 -6.96 8.66 -24.13
CA LEU A 20 -7.48 10.04 -24.11
C LEU A 20 -6.40 11.06 -24.48
N ALA A 21 -5.19 10.90 -23.96
CA ALA A 21 -4.05 11.74 -24.29
C ALA A 21 -3.68 11.66 -25.78
N ARG A 22 -3.70 10.44 -26.35
CA ARG A 22 -3.42 10.17 -27.77
C ARG A 22 -4.50 10.76 -28.69
N GLU A 23 -5.78 10.56 -28.36
CA GLU A 23 -6.92 11.12 -29.10
C GLU A 23 -6.92 12.64 -29.07
N GLY A 24 -6.62 13.22 -27.91
CA GLY A 24 -6.42 14.65 -27.73
C GLY A 24 -5.21 15.21 -28.46
N LYS A 25 -4.37 14.36 -29.10
CA LYS A 25 -3.13 14.67 -29.83
C LYS A 25 -2.08 15.40 -28.98
N VAL A 26 -2.03 15.16 -27.66
CA VAL A 26 -1.18 15.95 -26.74
C VAL A 26 0.28 16.00 -27.21
N PRO A 27 1.01 17.10 -26.95
CA PRO A 27 2.41 17.24 -27.37
C PRO A 27 3.28 16.06 -26.93
N GLY A 28 4.28 15.71 -27.75
CA GLY A 28 5.13 14.54 -27.51
C GLY A 28 5.82 14.56 -26.13
N LEU A 29 6.19 15.74 -25.63
CA LEU A 29 6.75 15.91 -24.29
C LEU A 29 5.78 15.43 -23.20
N VAL A 30 4.50 15.82 -23.28
CA VAL A 30 3.46 15.41 -22.34
C VAL A 30 3.23 13.90 -22.40
N MET A 31 3.16 13.33 -23.61
CA MET A 31 3.02 11.88 -23.79
C MET A 31 4.19 11.11 -23.17
N ALA A 32 5.42 11.59 -23.32
CA ALA A 32 6.60 10.95 -22.76
C ALA A 32 6.56 10.95 -21.22
N ARG A 33 6.19 12.08 -20.61
CA ARG A 33 6.05 12.17 -19.14
C ARG A 33 4.90 11.31 -18.63
N LEU A 34 3.74 11.35 -19.30
CA LEU A 34 2.61 10.51 -18.97
C LEU A 34 3.00 9.03 -18.99
N ARG A 35 3.63 8.55 -20.07
CA ARG A 35 4.11 7.16 -20.18
C ARG A 35 5.04 6.75 -19.05
N ARG A 36 5.91 7.66 -18.60
CA ARG A 36 6.80 7.38 -17.46
C ARG A 36 6.00 7.11 -16.19
N VAL A 37 4.99 7.94 -15.91
CA VAL A 37 4.12 7.74 -14.74
C VAL A 37 3.33 6.44 -14.87
N THR A 38 2.72 6.19 -16.04
CA THR A 38 1.88 5.01 -16.27
C THR A 38 2.70 3.71 -16.16
N GLU A 39 3.93 3.70 -16.65
CA GLU A 39 4.85 2.57 -16.52
C GLU A 39 5.18 2.27 -15.04
N THR A 40 5.53 3.29 -14.26
CA THR A 40 5.79 3.10 -12.81
C THR A 40 4.54 2.57 -12.09
N VAL A 41 3.35 3.05 -12.45
CA VAL A 41 2.08 2.54 -11.90
C VAL A 41 1.89 1.07 -12.27
N ARG A 42 2.07 0.67 -13.54
CA ARG A 42 1.96 -0.73 -13.98
C ARG A 42 2.92 -1.67 -13.25
N GLN A 43 4.13 -1.21 -12.96
CA GLN A 43 5.11 -1.98 -12.18
C GLN A 43 4.73 -2.11 -10.70
N THR A 44 4.00 -1.12 -10.18
CA THR A 44 3.61 -1.07 -8.77
C THR A 44 2.32 -1.85 -8.50
N VAL A 45 1.34 -1.80 -9.41
CA VAL A 45 0.00 -2.42 -9.25
C VAL A 45 0.02 -3.88 -8.79
N PRO A 46 0.80 -4.80 -9.40
CA PRO A 46 0.85 -6.20 -8.96
C PRO A 46 1.35 -6.40 -7.52
N ARG A 47 2.04 -5.40 -6.97
CA ARG A 47 2.62 -5.44 -5.62
C ARG A 47 1.69 -4.85 -4.56
N LEU A 48 0.67 -4.07 -4.95
CA LEU A 48 -0.33 -3.53 -4.02
C LEU A 48 -1.08 -4.62 -3.27
N ASP A 49 -1.30 -5.78 -3.89
CA ASP A 49 -1.98 -6.91 -3.25
C ASP A 49 -1.23 -7.39 -1.99
N ARG A 50 0.11 -7.28 -1.99
CA ARG A 50 0.97 -7.71 -0.88
C ARG A 50 1.07 -6.66 0.24
N VAL A 51 1.09 -5.38 -0.12
CA VAL A 51 1.24 -4.25 0.81
C VAL A 51 -0.10 -3.87 1.45
N GLY A 52 -1.21 -4.36 0.87
CA GLY A 52 -2.56 -4.06 1.29
C GLY A 52 -3.07 -2.74 0.70
N GLN A 53 -4.26 -2.80 0.10
CA GLN A 53 -4.90 -1.65 -0.55
C GLN A 53 -5.26 -0.52 0.43
N SER A 54 -5.32 -0.81 1.74
CA SER A 54 -5.58 0.16 2.80
C SER A 54 -4.33 0.95 3.22
N SER A 55 -3.15 0.59 2.73
CA SER A 55 -1.90 1.29 3.04
C SER A 55 -1.84 2.64 2.31
N LEU A 56 -1.15 3.62 2.88
CA LEU A 56 -1.00 4.97 2.31
C LEU A 56 -0.44 4.93 0.88
N GLN A 57 0.50 4.02 0.64
CA GLN A 57 1.11 3.71 -0.65
C GLN A 57 0.07 3.19 -1.64
N GLY A 58 -0.81 2.29 -1.19
CA GLY A 58 -1.88 1.74 -2.02
C GLY A 58 -2.90 2.79 -2.44
N TYR A 59 -3.31 3.64 -1.50
CA TYR A 59 -4.19 4.78 -1.78
C TYR A 59 -3.57 5.76 -2.79
N SER A 60 -2.28 6.07 -2.62
CA SER A 60 -1.57 7.01 -3.52
C SER A 60 -1.54 6.52 -4.96
N VAL A 61 -1.32 5.23 -5.18
CA VAL A 61 -1.31 4.61 -6.52
C VAL A 61 -2.72 4.58 -7.11
N MET A 62 -3.72 4.22 -6.31
CA MET A 62 -5.12 4.23 -6.72
C MET A 62 -5.54 5.63 -7.18
N ALA A 63 -5.41 6.64 -6.31
CA ALA A 63 -5.79 8.02 -6.61
C ALA A 63 -5.04 8.60 -7.82
N THR A 64 -3.77 8.21 -8.00
CA THR A 64 -2.98 8.60 -9.19
C THR A 64 -3.60 8.07 -10.48
N ALA A 65 -3.99 6.79 -10.50
CA ALA A 65 -4.60 6.16 -11.67
C ALA A 65 -6.03 6.62 -11.93
N THR A 66 -6.83 6.84 -10.87
CA THR A 66 -8.28 7.08 -10.98
C THR A 66 -8.69 8.54 -10.99
N ASP A 67 -7.91 9.42 -10.36
CA ASP A 67 -8.33 10.80 -10.11
C ASP A 67 -7.31 11.79 -10.69
N TYR A 68 -6.04 11.71 -10.27
CA TYR A 68 -5.06 12.74 -10.57
C TYR A 68 -4.61 12.76 -12.04
N LEU A 69 -4.30 11.60 -12.63
CA LEU A 69 -3.92 11.51 -14.04
C LEU A 69 -5.07 11.91 -14.98
N PRO A 70 -6.30 11.37 -14.84
CA PRO A 70 -7.42 11.77 -15.68
C PRO A 70 -7.77 13.25 -15.55
N GLU A 71 -7.73 13.80 -14.34
CA GLU A 71 -8.02 15.21 -14.10
C GLU A 71 -6.97 16.13 -14.72
N ALA A 72 -5.68 15.83 -14.57
CA ALA A 72 -4.60 16.63 -15.14
C ALA A 72 -4.67 16.69 -16.68
N ILE A 73 -4.83 15.54 -17.34
CA ILE A 73 -4.94 15.48 -18.80
C ILE A 73 -6.26 16.08 -19.28
N GLY A 74 -7.38 15.77 -18.62
CA GLY A 74 -8.69 16.31 -18.94
C GLY A 74 -8.77 17.84 -18.78
N GLY A 75 -8.10 18.38 -17.76
CA GLY A 75 -7.93 19.81 -17.55
C GLY A 75 -7.24 20.48 -18.73
N TYR A 76 -6.11 19.94 -19.19
CA TYR A 76 -5.38 20.46 -20.35
C TYR A 76 -6.20 20.37 -21.65
N LEU A 77 -6.87 19.24 -21.90
CA LEU A 77 -7.67 19.05 -23.12
C LEU A 77 -8.94 19.90 -23.18
N ARG A 78 -9.42 20.41 -22.04
CA ARG A 78 -10.56 21.33 -21.99
C ARG A 78 -10.19 22.73 -22.54
N LEU A 79 -8.90 23.08 -22.58
CA LEU A 79 -8.44 24.35 -23.13
C LEU A 79 -8.18 24.25 -24.64
N PRO A 80 -8.46 25.32 -25.43
CA PRO A 80 -8.00 25.39 -26.80
C PRO A 80 -6.46 25.34 -26.86
N ARG A 81 -5.89 24.46 -27.69
CA ARG A 81 -4.43 24.20 -27.77
C ARG A 81 -3.57 25.46 -27.90
N GLN A 82 -3.94 26.32 -28.84
CA GLN A 82 -3.25 27.60 -29.06
C GLN A 82 -3.20 28.50 -27.82
N TRP A 83 -4.20 28.38 -26.95
CA TRP A 83 -4.27 29.10 -25.68
C TRP A 83 -3.39 28.45 -24.62
N ALA A 84 -3.45 27.12 -24.50
CA ALA A 84 -2.70 26.33 -23.53
C ALA A 84 -1.17 26.44 -23.72
N ASP A 85 -0.73 26.62 -24.97
CA ASP A 85 0.69 26.64 -25.33
C ASP A 85 1.29 28.06 -25.35
N THR A 86 0.48 29.09 -25.57
CA THR A 86 1.00 30.46 -25.84
C THR A 86 0.76 31.42 -24.68
N ARG A 87 -0.31 31.23 -23.89
CA ARG A 87 -0.66 32.20 -22.85
C ARG A 87 -0.10 31.80 -21.49
N PRO A 88 0.58 32.72 -20.78
CA PRO A 88 0.94 32.50 -19.39
C PRO A 88 -0.33 32.49 -18.53
N VAL A 89 -0.46 31.48 -17.67
CA VAL A 89 -1.63 31.27 -16.81
C VAL A 89 -1.31 31.50 -15.35
N ASP A 90 -0.16 31.00 -14.88
CA ASP A 90 0.28 31.17 -13.50
C ASP A 90 1.79 31.42 -13.45
N ARG A 91 2.21 32.48 -12.75
CA ARG A 91 3.62 32.86 -12.57
C ARG A 91 4.46 32.89 -13.87
N GLY A 92 3.83 33.22 -15.00
CA GLY A 92 4.48 33.23 -16.32
C GLY A 92 4.57 31.87 -17.02
N LYS A 93 4.14 30.78 -16.38
CA LYS A 93 4.09 29.44 -16.99
C LYS A 93 2.82 29.26 -17.82
N THR A 94 2.95 28.60 -18.96
CA THR A 94 1.81 28.19 -19.78
C THR A 94 1.12 26.97 -19.18
N SER A 95 -0.13 26.68 -19.57
CA SER A 95 -0.85 25.49 -19.13
C SER A 95 -0.08 24.20 -19.46
N LEU A 96 0.62 24.17 -20.60
CA LEU A 96 1.50 23.06 -20.96
C LEU A 96 2.62 22.87 -19.94
N MET A 97 3.32 23.93 -19.54
CA MET A 97 4.41 23.83 -18.57
C MET A 97 3.91 23.35 -17.20
N ILE A 98 2.74 23.85 -16.77
CA ILE A 98 2.11 23.42 -15.51
C ILE A 98 1.76 21.93 -15.55
N LEU A 99 1.20 21.45 -16.67
CA LEU A 99 0.90 20.03 -16.84
C LEU A 99 2.17 19.17 -16.77
N VAL A 100 3.25 19.60 -17.42
CA VAL A 100 4.52 18.89 -17.37
C VAL A 100 5.06 18.81 -15.94
N ASP A 101 5.04 19.92 -15.20
CA ASP A 101 5.46 19.94 -13.78
C ASP A 101 4.60 18.99 -12.91
N GLN A 102 3.29 18.96 -13.16
CA GLN A 102 2.37 18.06 -12.45
C GLN A 102 2.68 16.58 -12.74
N LEU A 103 2.92 16.22 -14.01
CA LEU A 103 3.28 14.86 -14.39
C LEU A 103 4.64 14.44 -13.81
N ASP A 104 5.61 15.37 -13.76
CA ASP A 104 6.92 15.10 -13.17
C ASP A 104 6.85 14.90 -11.66
N LEU A 105 6.06 15.71 -10.95
CA LEU A 105 5.79 15.52 -9.52
C LEU A 105 5.13 14.17 -9.25
N LEU A 106 4.15 13.81 -10.07
CA LEU A 106 3.41 12.56 -9.92
C LEU A 106 4.32 11.35 -10.18
N GLY A 107 5.15 11.41 -11.22
CA GLY A 107 6.17 10.39 -11.51
C GLY A 107 7.16 10.23 -10.36
N ALA A 108 7.74 11.32 -9.87
CA ALA A 108 8.68 11.27 -8.73
C ALA A 108 8.02 10.73 -7.45
N THR A 109 6.74 10.97 -7.26
CA THR A 109 5.98 10.44 -6.12
C THR A 109 5.76 8.93 -6.28
N MET A 110 5.36 8.47 -7.47
CA MET A 110 5.23 7.04 -7.76
C MET A 110 6.56 6.29 -7.64
N ASP A 111 7.67 6.89 -8.07
CA ASP A 111 9.01 6.29 -7.91
C ASP A 111 9.35 6.07 -6.42
N LYS A 112 9.00 7.01 -5.54
CA LYS A 112 9.18 6.87 -4.08
C LYS A 112 8.29 5.78 -3.50
N VAL A 113 7.03 5.70 -3.95
CA VAL A 113 6.11 4.64 -3.52
C VAL A 113 6.66 3.28 -3.92
N PHE A 114 7.12 3.16 -5.16
CA PHE A 114 7.74 1.93 -5.66
C PHE A 114 8.97 1.55 -4.83
N ASP A 115 9.90 2.48 -4.58
CA ASP A 115 11.08 2.25 -3.74
C ASP A 115 10.72 1.83 -2.31
N ALA A 116 9.72 2.47 -1.69
CA ALA A 116 9.26 2.11 -0.36
C ALA A 116 8.71 0.68 -0.28
N ILE A 117 7.97 0.24 -1.30
CA ILE A 117 7.45 -1.13 -1.40
C ILE A 117 8.61 -2.13 -1.55
N ASN A 118 9.57 -1.86 -2.43
CA ASN A 118 10.74 -2.71 -2.60
C ASN A 118 11.56 -2.83 -1.31
N ARG A 119 11.70 -1.73 -0.56
CA ARG A 119 12.41 -1.71 0.71
C ARG A 119 11.71 -2.58 1.75
N ALA A 120 10.40 -2.49 1.87
CA ALA A 120 9.61 -3.32 2.78
C ALA A 120 9.75 -4.82 2.43
N ASP A 121 9.72 -5.18 1.15
CA ASP A 121 9.92 -6.56 0.70
C ASP A 121 11.34 -7.06 1.03
N ALA A 122 12.37 -6.23 0.84
CA ALA A 122 13.74 -6.58 1.18
C ALA A 122 13.92 -6.80 2.70
N GLU A 123 13.31 -5.95 3.53
CA GLU A 123 13.32 -6.10 5.00
C GLU A 123 12.63 -7.40 5.43
N ALA A 124 11.48 -7.74 4.84
CA ALA A 124 10.78 -8.98 5.11
C ALA A 124 11.63 -10.22 4.79
N LEU A 125 12.39 -10.19 3.69
CA LEU A 125 13.32 -11.28 3.32
C LEU A 125 14.46 -11.43 4.35
N VAL A 126 15.01 -10.33 4.86
CA VAL A 126 16.07 -10.36 5.88
C VAL A 126 15.54 -10.96 7.19
N VAL A 127 14.35 -10.55 7.63
CA VAL A 127 13.71 -11.09 8.85
C VAL A 127 13.46 -12.60 8.69
N HIS A 128 12.94 -13.02 7.53
CA HIS A 128 12.72 -14.43 7.25
C HIS A 128 14.04 -15.24 7.27
N GLY A 129 15.12 -14.69 6.72
CA GLY A 129 16.45 -15.31 6.75
C GLY A 129 16.99 -15.51 8.17
N ARG A 130 16.84 -14.51 9.05
CA ARG A 130 17.21 -14.62 10.47
C ARG A 130 16.41 -15.70 11.19
N PHE A 131 15.10 -15.75 10.96
CA PHE A 131 14.24 -16.80 11.50
C PHE A 131 14.70 -18.21 11.07
N LEU A 132 15.11 -18.38 9.80
CA LEU A 132 15.65 -19.66 9.32
C LEU A 132 16.98 -20.01 10.01
N GLN A 133 17.86 -19.03 10.22
CA GLN A 133 19.13 -19.23 10.93
C GLN A 133 18.90 -19.61 12.40
N GLU A 134 17.96 -18.99 13.09
CA GLU A 134 17.61 -19.35 14.47
C GLU A 134 17.00 -20.76 14.54
N LYS A 135 16.10 -21.09 13.60
CA LYS A 135 15.38 -22.37 13.60
C LYS A 135 16.25 -23.56 13.18
N PHE A 136 17.19 -23.37 12.25
CA PHE A 136 17.97 -24.46 11.66
C PHE A 136 19.49 -24.32 11.86
N GLY A 137 20.00 -23.13 12.15
CA GLY A 137 21.43 -22.89 12.39
C GLY A 137 21.95 -23.47 13.69
N HIS A 138 21.09 -23.82 14.65
CA HIS A 138 21.47 -24.53 15.88
C HIS A 138 21.32 -26.06 15.78
N ALA A 139 20.64 -26.57 14.75
CA ALA A 139 20.50 -28.02 14.54
C ALA A 139 21.80 -28.67 14.01
N SER A 140 22.78 -27.87 13.55
CA SER A 140 24.03 -28.38 12.97
C SER A 140 25.23 -28.42 13.93
N THR A 141 25.07 -27.98 15.19
CA THR A 141 26.15 -28.00 16.21
C THR A 141 25.84 -28.97 17.37
N GLY A 142 24.95 -29.95 17.15
CA GLY A 142 24.65 -31.02 18.11
C GLY A 142 25.38 -32.35 17.83
N GLY A 143 26.41 -32.33 16.99
CA GLY A 143 27.24 -33.50 16.67
C GLY A 143 28.27 -33.81 17.75
N GLN A 144 27.82 -34.24 18.93
CA GLN A 144 28.65 -35.01 19.85
C GLN A 144 27.91 -36.29 20.22
N LEU A 145 27.78 -37.18 19.22
CA LEU A 145 27.51 -38.59 19.44
C LEU A 145 28.74 -39.18 20.12
N ALA A 146 28.71 -39.21 21.45
CA ALA A 146 29.59 -40.02 22.26
C ALA A 146 29.34 -41.50 21.91
N ILE A 147 30.11 -42.04 20.96
CA ILE A 147 30.26 -43.48 20.80
C ILE A 147 31.20 -43.94 21.92
N GLY A 148 30.61 -44.42 23.01
CA GLY A 148 31.33 -45.04 24.13
C GLY A 148 30.84 -44.59 25.49
N GLY A 149 29.65 -45.03 25.91
CA GLY A 149 29.14 -44.77 27.25
C GLY A 149 27.83 -45.50 27.49
N GLU A 150 27.94 -46.63 28.19
CA GLU A 150 26.91 -47.56 28.64
C GLU A 150 25.53 -46.93 28.96
N VAL A 151 24.46 -47.51 28.42
CA VAL A 151 23.07 -47.19 28.77
C VAL A 151 22.70 -47.96 30.03
N PRO A 152 22.43 -47.33 31.19
CA PRO A 152 21.82 -48.04 32.30
C PRO A 152 20.33 -48.23 31.98
N LEU A 153 19.91 -49.49 31.95
CA LEU A 153 18.55 -49.94 31.70
C LEU A 153 17.73 -49.66 32.96
N THR A 154 16.88 -48.63 32.96
CA THR A 154 15.91 -48.41 34.05
C THR A 154 14.69 -49.32 33.84
N PRO A 155 14.31 -50.18 34.80
CA PRO A 155 13.14 -51.05 34.68
C PRO A 155 11.84 -50.23 34.72
N MET A 156 10.89 -50.63 33.88
CA MET A 156 9.55 -50.02 33.75
C MET A 156 8.70 -50.25 35.02
N PRO A 157 7.94 -49.25 35.51
CA PRO A 157 6.87 -49.49 36.47
C PRO A 157 5.60 -49.98 35.74
N THR A 158 5.18 -51.18 36.09
CA THR A 158 3.93 -51.80 35.65
C THR A 158 2.73 -51.13 36.33
N GLY A 159 1.82 -50.57 35.53
CA GLY A 159 0.36 -50.49 35.71
C GLY A 159 -0.22 -49.97 37.03
N GLN A 160 -0.96 -48.85 36.95
CA GLN A 160 -2.33 -48.82 37.48
C GLN A 160 -3.20 -47.82 36.70
N LEU A 161 -4.20 -48.35 36.00
CA LEU A 161 -5.31 -47.62 35.40
C LEU A 161 -6.21 -47.09 36.53
N ALA A 162 -6.45 -45.78 36.58
CA ALA A 162 -7.59 -45.22 37.29
C ALA A 162 -8.12 -43.96 36.57
N SER A 163 -9.35 -44.08 36.09
CA SER A 163 -10.26 -43.01 35.67
C SER A 163 -11.67 -43.54 35.92
N PRO A 164 -12.74 -42.72 35.97
CA PRO A 164 -12.85 -41.28 36.24
C PRO A 164 -13.96 -40.97 37.28
N ALA A 165 -13.94 -39.81 37.96
CA ALA A 165 -15.12 -39.34 38.71
C ALA A 165 -15.17 -37.82 38.89
N ALA A 166 -16.07 -37.22 38.10
CA ALA A 166 -17.12 -36.27 38.49
C ALA A 166 -16.79 -34.91 39.16
N ALA A 167 -17.34 -33.89 38.49
CA ALA A 167 -18.18 -32.82 39.03
C ALA A 167 -17.54 -31.46 39.39
N GLY A 168 -18.23 -30.40 38.92
CA GLY A 168 -18.07 -29.02 39.37
C GLY A 168 -17.79 -28.01 38.26
N THR A 169 -18.67 -27.84 37.27
CA THR A 169 -19.57 -26.67 37.16
C THR A 169 -19.02 -25.34 37.68
N ALA A 170 -18.72 -24.40 36.77
CA ALA A 170 -19.20 -23.02 36.88
C ALA A 170 -19.11 -22.32 35.52
N SER A 171 -20.30 -22.02 35.00
CA SER A 171 -20.58 -21.14 33.88
C SER A 171 -20.89 -19.75 34.42
N THR A 172 -20.31 -18.72 33.81
CA THR A 172 -20.83 -17.34 33.74
C THR A 172 -20.06 -16.68 32.57
N ALA A 173 -20.61 -16.50 31.36
CA ALA A 173 -21.67 -15.56 30.95
C ALA A 173 -21.42 -14.19 31.58
N GLY A 174 -20.78 -13.20 30.93
CA GLY A 174 -21.13 -12.44 29.72
C GLY A 174 -21.01 -10.94 30.08
N PRO A 175 -21.34 -9.92 29.24
CA PRO A 175 -21.47 -9.87 27.79
C PRO A 175 -20.76 -8.63 27.16
N VAL A 176 -20.95 -8.52 25.84
CA VAL A 176 -20.75 -7.38 24.95
C VAL A 176 -21.52 -6.12 25.35
N ALA A 177 -20.94 -4.93 25.13
CA ALA A 177 -21.69 -3.70 24.81
C ALA A 177 -20.77 -2.67 24.13
N ALA A 178 -21.12 -2.34 22.89
CA ALA A 178 -20.64 -1.18 22.15
C ALA A 178 -21.54 0.02 22.42
N VAL A 179 -20.95 1.21 22.61
CA VAL A 179 -21.49 2.54 22.28
C VAL A 179 -20.29 3.51 22.37
N GLY A 180 -19.97 4.38 21.43
CA GLY A 180 -20.80 5.04 20.44
C GLY A 180 -21.01 6.49 20.83
N SER A 181 -20.13 7.35 20.30
CA SER A 181 -20.40 8.73 19.89
C SER A 181 -20.17 9.92 20.83
N ALA A 182 -19.67 10.95 20.13
CA ALA A 182 -19.90 12.39 20.30
C ALA A 182 -18.90 13.15 21.19
N SER A 183 -17.79 13.52 20.55
CA SER A 183 -17.16 14.83 20.72
C SER A 183 -18.15 15.95 20.40
N GLU A 184 -18.23 16.95 21.27
CA GLU A 184 -18.89 18.23 20.99
C GLU A 184 -17.89 19.38 21.30
N PRO A 185 -17.62 20.27 20.33
CA PRO A 185 -16.69 21.40 20.50
C PRO A 185 -17.44 22.70 20.84
N ASP A 186 -17.20 23.27 22.03
CA ASP A 186 -17.60 24.65 22.35
C ASP A 186 -16.37 25.58 22.24
N ILE A 187 -16.05 25.97 21.00
CA ILE A 187 -15.12 27.07 20.73
C ILE A 187 -15.96 28.34 20.60
N ARG A 188 -15.95 29.08 21.70
CA ARG A 188 -16.45 30.44 21.82
C ARG A 188 -15.45 31.42 21.17
N LEU A 189 -16.00 32.47 20.54
CA LEU A 189 -15.44 33.78 20.15
C LEU A 189 -15.19 34.09 18.66
N GLN A 190 -16.17 34.85 18.13
CA GLN A 190 -16.05 36.17 17.48
C GLN A 190 -15.77 36.30 15.97
N PRO A 191 -16.60 37.07 15.23
CA PRO A 191 -16.30 37.59 13.89
C PRO A 191 -15.63 38.99 13.95
N PRO A 192 -14.71 39.33 13.03
CA PRO A 192 -14.29 40.73 12.87
C PRO A 192 -15.25 41.50 11.95
N LEU A 193 -15.96 42.49 12.51
CA LEU A 193 -16.53 43.62 11.78
C LEU A 193 -15.58 44.84 11.91
N GLY A 194 -15.19 45.41 10.77
CA GLY A 194 -14.56 46.74 10.63
C GLY A 194 -14.12 46.93 9.17
N ARG A 195 -14.85 47.69 8.35
CA ARG A 195 -14.71 49.15 8.10
C ARG A 195 -13.37 49.52 7.49
#